data_AF-A0A1Y4IPY3-F1
#
_entry.id   AF-A0A1Y4IPY3-F1
#
_cell.length_a   1.000
_cell.length_b   1.000
_cell.length_c   1.000
_cell.angle_alpha   90.00
_cell.angle_beta   90.00
_cell.angle_gamma   90.00
#
_symmetry.space_group_name_H-M   'P 1'
#
loop_
_entity.id
_entity.type
_entity.pdbx_description
1 polymer ?
#
loop_
_entity_poly.entity_id
_entity_poly.type
_entity_poly.pdbx_seq_one_letter_code
_entity_poly.pdbx_strand_id
1 'polypeptide(L)'
;MKKDTHVKRNSVKRNIIKEKSQSMQDSQVNDNDRKEQRRTARIASVIGLIAVLGMVFSFFLKIVEKATNIYPNQNLYKIFLTFVYLAFAGYIFIFLDIMQYIKEEMMSYNLLDEEYEKHDKICDRRYFELLNDTKIYIFFLIAIFFSFGILLVRHETGWEKYVFYIFMAVLFALELKDLCGRINILKGKEAIETVVSVGKRIICWGIIAIILYYIVLLFSLNNAAAANVSCHEDGTVEISNISSGGYDNLEIFIYDESDGLIYETKSVKPSNLMTSYEEAYVGVQEGAETITGSPVIDQTIAYWKYSMDLSQVSAVKSGKYMLEVIIYQGTEKIILKNQFTEENGKYIFARNQLEKEY
;
A
#
# COMPACT_ATOMS: atom_id res chain seq x y z
N MET A 1 -68.01 53.83 -36.78
CA MET A 1 -67.12 52.75 -37.25
C MET A 1 -65.61 52.91 -36.99
N LYS A 2 -65.05 54.10 -36.66
CA LYS A 2 -63.60 54.26 -36.36
C LYS A 2 -63.18 54.02 -34.90
N LYS A 3 -64.14 53.98 -33.95
CA LYS A 3 -63.86 53.89 -32.50
C LYS A 3 -63.55 52.45 -32.06
N ASP A 4 -64.23 51.47 -32.65
CA ASP A 4 -64.07 50.04 -32.28
C ASP A 4 -62.74 49.45 -32.73
N THR A 5 -62.20 49.91 -33.86
CA THR A 5 -60.89 49.47 -34.39
C THR A 5 -59.72 49.91 -33.50
N HIS A 6 -59.84 51.06 -32.84
CA HIS A 6 -58.81 51.57 -31.92
C HIS A 6 -58.80 50.84 -30.58
N VAL A 7 -59.97 50.47 -30.06
CA VAL A 7 -60.11 49.67 -28.83
C VAL A 7 -59.56 48.26 -29.05
N LYS A 8 -59.88 47.64 -30.19
CA LYS A 8 -59.38 46.30 -30.57
C LYS A 8 -57.86 46.27 -30.79
N ARG A 9 -57.26 47.35 -31.33
CA ARG A 9 -55.79 47.47 -31.46
C ARG A 9 -55.08 47.61 -30.11
N ASN A 10 -55.69 48.33 -29.16
CA ASN A 10 -55.13 48.52 -27.83
C ASN A 10 -55.26 47.26 -26.95
N SER A 11 -56.32 46.47 -27.10
CA SER A 11 -56.46 45.19 -26.39
C SER A 11 -55.47 44.14 -26.90
N VAL A 12 -55.24 44.07 -28.22
CA VAL A 12 -54.24 43.17 -28.81
C VAL A 12 -52.82 43.56 -28.36
N LYS A 13 -52.48 44.86 -28.35
CA LYS A 13 -51.17 45.32 -27.82
C LYS A 13 -50.97 44.99 -26.34
N ARG A 14 -52.00 45.11 -25.49
CA ARG A 14 -51.90 44.73 -24.07
C ARG A 14 -51.72 43.23 -23.88
N ASN A 15 -52.41 42.41 -24.67
CA ASN A 15 -52.26 40.96 -24.60
C ASN A 15 -50.84 40.52 -25.02
N ILE A 16 -50.28 41.10 -26.08
CA ILE A 16 -48.90 40.82 -26.51
C ILE A 16 -47.88 41.23 -25.43
N ILE A 17 -48.09 42.37 -24.76
CA ILE A 17 -47.22 42.80 -23.65
C ILE A 17 -47.32 41.83 -22.48
N LYS A 18 -48.54 41.38 -22.14
CA LYS A 18 -48.80 40.46 -21.04
C LYS A 18 -48.21 39.07 -21.30
N GLU A 19 -48.37 38.53 -22.51
CA GLU A 19 -47.75 37.28 -22.95
C GLU A 19 -46.21 37.39 -22.95
N LYS A 20 -45.65 38.52 -23.39
CA LYS A 20 -44.20 38.74 -23.34
C LYS A 20 -43.68 38.82 -21.90
N SER A 21 -44.39 39.51 -21.01
CA SER A 21 -44.05 39.56 -19.58
C SER A 21 -44.14 38.18 -18.91
N GLN A 22 -45.17 37.39 -19.22
CA GLN A 22 -45.29 36.01 -18.75
C GLN A 22 -44.17 35.12 -19.28
N SER A 23 -43.85 35.20 -20.58
CA SER A 23 -42.74 34.42 -21.17
C SER A 23 -41.36 34.77 -20.59
N MET A 24 -41.13 36.04 -20.22
CA MET A 24 -39.88 36.45 -19.55
C MET A 24 -39.84 35.94 -18.11
N GLN A 25 -40.97 36.00 -17.41
CA GLN A 25 -41.10 35.50 -16.05
C GLN A 25 -40.93 33.97 -15.99
N ASP A 26 -41.54 33.23 -16.90
CA ASP A 26 -41.40 31.78 -17.03
C ASP A 26 -39.96 31.37 -17.40
N SER A 27 -39.28 32.16 -18.25
CA SER A 27 -37.86 31.93 -18.58
C SER A 27 -36.95 32.16 -17.37
N GLN A 28 -37.23 33.21 -16.59
CA GLN A 28 -36.44 33.55 -15.40
C GLN A 28 -36.64 32.55 -14.25
N VAL A 29 -37.87 32.04 -14.08
CA VAL A 29 -38.17 30.96 -13.13
C VAL A 29 -37.43 29.68 -13.53
N ASN A 30 -37.48 29.29 -14.80
CA ASN A 30 -36.81 28.08 -15.30
C ASN A 30 -35.27 28.16 -15.17
N ASP A 31 -34.68 29.34 -15.35
CA ASP A 31 -33.24 29.55 -15.13
C ASP A 31 -32.85 29.48 -13.65
N ASN A 32 -33.70 29.99 -12.75
CA ASN A 32 -33.48 29.88 -11.31
C ASN A 32 -33.60 28.42 -10.83
N ASP A 33 -34.62 27.70 -11.29
CA ASP A 33 -34.80 26.28 -10.97
C ASP A 33 -33.59 25.44 -11.43
N ARG A 34 -33.07 25.72 -12.63
CA ARG A 34 -31.87 25.06 -13.17
C ARG A 34 -30.61 25.35 -12.34
N LYS A 35 -30.45 26.59 -11.85
CA LYS A 35 -29.34 26.97 -10.97
C LYS A 35 -29.45 26.26 -9.62
N GLU A 36 -30.63 26.21 -9.04
CA GLU A 36 -30.88 25.54 -7.75
C GLU A 36 -30.67 24.03 -7.83
N GLN A 37 -31.12 23.39 -8.92
CA GLN A 37 -30.84 21.97 -9.18
C GLN A 37 -29.33 21.71 -9.31
N ARG A 38 -28.61 22.56 -10.04
CA ARG A 38 -27.15 22.44 -10.19
C ARG A 38 -26.45 22.55 -8.83
N ARG A 39 -26.81 23.55 -8.03
CA ARG A 39 -26.26 23.77 -6.67
C ARG A 39 -26.51 22.56 -5.77
N THR A 40 -27.76 22.08 -5.74
CA THR A 40 -28.14 20.89 -4.96
C THR A 40 -27.33 19.66 -5.36
N ALA A 41 -27.13 19.45 -6.68
CA ALA A 41 -26.33 18.35 -7.18
C ALA A 41 -24.84 18.44 -6.78
N ARG A 42 -24.24 19.65 -6.81
CA ARG A 42 -22.85 19.88 -6.37
C ARG A 42 -22.68 19.60 -4.87
N ILE A 43 -23.57 20.11 -4.03
CA ILE A 43 -23.55 19.89 -2.58
C ILE A 43 -23.69 18.40 -2.25
N ALA A 44 -24.66 17.71 -2.86
CA ALA A 44 -24.84 16.28 -2.68
C ALA A 44 -23.58 15.48 -3.09
N SER A 45 -22.94 15.88 -4.19
CA SER A 45 -21.70 15.26 -4.67
C SER A 45 -20.55 15.45 -3.69
N VAL A 46 -20.38 16.66 -3.13
CA VAL A 46 -19.33 16.97 -2.15
C VAL A 46 -19.56 16.21 -0.83
N ILE A 47 -20.81 16.10 -0.36
CA ILE A 47 -21.15 15.28 0.82
C ILE A 47 -20.79 13.81 0.58
N GLY A 48 -21.15 13.27 -0.59
CA GLY A 48 -20.77 11.91 -0.96
C GLY A 48 -19.26 11.71 -1.00
N LEU A 49 -18.52 12.69 -1.52
CA LEU A 49 -17.07 12.68 -1.61
C LEU A 49 -16.42 12.66 -0.21
N ILE A 50 -16.88 13.49 0.72
CA ILE A 50 -16.43 13.49 2.12
C ILE A 50 -16.65 12.12 2.77
N ALA A 51 -17.80 11.50 2.54
CA ALA A 51 -18.11 10.19 3.11
C ALA A 51 -17.17 9.09 2.57
N VAL A 52 -16.91 9.08 1.25
CA VAL A 52 -15.96 8.13 0.62
C VAL A 52 -14.55 8.34 1.14
N LEU A 53 -14.08 9.59 1.21
CA LEU A 53 -12.77 9.93 1.74
C LEU A 53 -12.60 9.46 3.19
N GLY A 54 -13.60 9.67 4.05
CA GLY A 54 -13.57 9.21 5.44
C GLY A 54 -13.49 7.68 5.55
N MET A 55 -14.25 6.95 4.72
CA MET A 55 -14.20 5.49 4.67
C MET A 55 -12.82 4.98 4.23
N VAL A 56 -12.27 5.55 3.16
CA VAL A 56 -10.94 5.20 2.64
C VAL A 56 -9.86 5.50 3.67
N PHE A 57 -9.91 6.68 4.30
CA PHE A 57 -8.98 7.07 5.36
C PHE A 57 -8.99 6.08 6.54
N SER A 58 -10.17 5.69 7.02
CA SER A 58 -10.30 4.70 8.11
C SER A 58 -9.73 3.32 7.72
N PHE A 59 -9.94 2.90 6.47
CA PHE A 59 -9.38 1.65 5.96
C PHE A 59 -7.85 1.70 5.90
N PHE A 60 -7.27 2.80 5.40
CA PHE A 60 -5.82 2.98 5.36
C PHE A 60 -5.20 3.03 6.76
N LEU A 61 -5.85 3.64 7.75
CA LEU A 61 -5.37 3.59 9.14
C LEU A 61 -5.27 2.16 9.67
N LYS A 62 -6.25 1.30 9.36
CA LYS A 62 -6.18 -0.13 9.74
C LYS A 62 -5.05 -0.87 9.03
N ILE A 63 -4.78 -0.53 7.77
CA ILE A 63 -3.63 -1.08 7.04
C ILE A 63 -2.33 -0.61 7.71
N VAL A 64 -2.21 0.67 8.06
CA VAL A 64 -1.01 1.21 8.74
C VAL A 64 -0.81 0.55 10.10
N GLU A 65 -1.86 0.38 10.89
CA GLU A 65 -1.78 -0.25 12.22
C GLU A 65 -1.33 -1.72 12.12
N LYS A 66 -1.96 -2.50 11.24
CA LYS A 66 -1.48 -3.84 10.92
C LYS A 66 -0.04 -3.77 10.40
N ALA A 67 0.25 -2.74 9.62
CA ALA A 67 1.52 -2.66 8.97
C ALA A 67 2.63 -2.53 10.04
N THR A 68 2.52 -1.51 10.88
CA THR A 68 3.49 -1.21 11.93
C THR A 68 3.64 -2.33 12.96
N ASN A 69 2.60 -3.17 13.16
CA ASN A 69 2.62 -4.23 14.16
C ASN A 69 3.26 -5.55 13.69
N ILE A 70 3.35 -5.80 12.40
CA ILE A 70 3.71 -7.15 11.89
C ILE A 70 5.20 -7.24 11.47
N TYR A 71 5.87 -6.18 11.00
CA TYR A 71 7.29 -6.27 10.57
C TYR A 71 8.08 -4.94 10.69
N PRO A 72 8.96 -4.75 11.69
CA PRO A 72 9.71 -3.49 11.85
C PRO A 72 10.92 -3.32 10.89
N ASN A 73 11.45 -4.41 10.32
CA ASN A 73 12.84 -4.41 9.84
C ASN A 73 13.06 -4.66 8.33
N GLN A 74 12.06 -4.47 7.46
CA GLN A 74 12.27 -4.55 6.01
C GLN A 74 12.20 -3.17 5.33
N ASN A 75 13.26 -2.80 4.60
CA ASN A 75 13.38 -1.52 3.88
C ASN A 75 12.19 -1.23 2.95
N LEU A 76 11.67 -2.27 2.29
CA LEU A 76 10.48 -2.21 1.43
C LEU A 76 9.24 -1.64 2.13
N TYR A 77 9.09 -2.00 3.40
CA TYR A 77 7.93 -1.65 4.17
C TYR A 77 7.98 -0.22 4.68
N LYS A 78 9.17 0.27 5.02
CA LYS A 78 9.42 1.67 5.35
C LYS A 78 9.12 2.57 4.14
N ILE A 79 9.52 2.14 2.94
CA ILE A 79 9.18 2.84 1.69
C ILE A 79 7.67 2.84 1.46
N PHE A 80 7.01 1.71 1.65
CA PHE A 80 5.54 1.64 1.58
C PHE A 80 4.87 2.60 2.57
N LEU A 81 5.26 2.58 3.85
CA LEU A 81 4.76 3.50 4.86
C LEU A 81 5.00 4.96 4.48
N THR A 82 6.15 5.29 3.86
CA THR A 82 6.42 6.63 3.34
C THR A 82 5.39 7.06 2.30
N PHE A 83 5.04 6.19 1.36
CA PHE A 83 3.99 6.48 0.38
C PHE A 83 2.61 6.65 1.03
N VAL A 84 2.32 5.87 2.07
CA VAL A 84 1.07 5.99 2.83
C VAL A 84 1.01 7.33 3.58
N TYR A 85 2.12 7.78 4.19
CA TYR A 85 2.21 9.11 4.78
C TYR A 85 2.04 10.23 3.74
N LEU A 86 2.59 10.05 2.54
CA LEU A 86 2.38 10.96 1.42
C LEU A 86 0.90 11.02 1.00
N ALA A 87 0.20 9.89 1.04
CA ALA A 87 -1.24 9.85 0.81
C ALA A 87 -2.03 10.57 1.92
N PHE A 88 -1.60 10.51 3.18
CA PHE A 88 -2.21 11.33 4.24
C PHE A 88 -1.99 12.83 4.01
N ALA A 89 -0.81 13.24 3.52
CA ALA A 89 -0.58 14.63 3.14
C ALA A 89 -1.53 15.06 2.01
N GLY A 90 -1.76 14.20 1.00
CA GLY A 90 -2.75 14.42 -0.06
C GLY A 90 -4.17 14.65 0.46
N TYR A 91 -4.57 13.96 1.53
CA TYR A 91 -5.87 14.14 2.17
C TYR A 91 -6.06 15.57 2.71
N ILE A 92 -5.00 16.16 3.27
CA ILE A 92 -5.04 17.54 3.79
C ILE A 92 -5.31 18.53 2.66
N PHE A 93 -4.69 18.35 1.49
CA PHE A 93 -4.94 19.22 0.34
C PHE A 93 -6.38 19.16 -0.14
N ILE A 94 -6.96 17.95 -0.28
CA ILE A 94 -8.37 17.81 -0.67
C ILE A 94 -9.30 18.43 0.38
N PHE A 95 -8.98 18.26 1.66
CA PHE A 95 -9.75 18.89 2.73
C PHE A 95 -9.73 20.42 2.61
N LEU A 96 -8.57 21.02 2.31
CA LEU A 96 -8.46 22.46 2.07
C LEU A 96 -9.28 22.91 0.85
N ASP A 97 -9.29 22.13 -0.23
CA ASP A 97 -10.09 22.45 -1.42
C ASP A 97 -11.60 22.37 -1.14
N ILE A 98 -12.05 21.39 -0.35
CA ILE A 98 -13.43 21.30 0.13
C ILE A 98 -13.80 22.54 0.96
N MET A 99 -12.93 22.96 1.87
CA MET A 99 -13.17 24.16 2.70
C MET A 99 -13.25 25.43 1.84
N GLN A 100 -12.38 25.56 0.83
CA GLN A 100 -12.43 26.68 -0.12
C GLN A 100 -13.70 26.65 -0.95
N TYR A 101 -14.13 25.48 -1.42
CA TYR A 101 -15.39 25.32 -2.15
C TYR A 101 -16.59 25.72 -1.29
N ILE A 102 -16.69 25.23 -0.06
CA ILE A 102 -17.80 25.55 0.86
C ILE A 102 -17.86 27.06 1.13
N LYS A 103 -16.71 27.70 1.33
CA LYS A 103 -16.65 29.16 1.54
C LYS A 103 -17.25 29.93 0.36
N GLU A 104 -16.85 29.60 -0.87
CA GLU A 104 -17.35 30.27 -2.08
C GLU A 104 -18.83 29.95 -2.34
N GLU A 105 -19.25 28.71 -2.05
CA GLU A 105 -20.66 28.32 -2.13
C GLU A 105 -21.50 29.15 -1.12
N MET A 106 -21.05 29.30 0.13
CA MET A 106 -21.73 30.15 1.13
C MET A 106 -21.82 31.62 0.70
N MET A 107 -20.76 32.18 0.12
CA MET A 107 -20.79 33.57 -0.40
C MET A 107 -21.76 33.71 -1.58
N SER A 108 -21.93 32.67 -2.40
CA SER A 108 -22.91 32.66 -3.50
C SER A 108 -24.38 32.63 -3.06
N TYR A 109 -24.66 32.35 -1.77
CA TYR A 109 -26.01 32.46 -1.19
C TYR A 109 -26.34 33.87 -0.69
N ASN A 110 -25.35 34.75 -0.58
CA ASN A 110 -25.58 36.13 -0.20
C ASN A 110 -26.09 36.95 -1.40
N LEU A 111 -27.38 36.83 -1.70
CA LEU A 111 -28.03 37.57 -2.79
C LEU A 111 -28.02 39.10 -2.60
N LEU A 112 -27.65 39.56 -1.40
CA LEU A 112 -27.48 40.98 -1.07
C LEU A 112 -26.08 41.51 -1.44
N ASP A 113 -25.15 40.63 -1.83
CA ASP A 113 -23.82 40.98 -2.32
C ASP A 113 -23.86 41.28 -3.82
N GLU A 114 -23.36 42.45 -4.25
CA GLU A 114 -23.27 42.80 -5.67
C GLU A 114 -22.31 41.86 -6.43
N GLU A 115 -21.39 41.18 -5.73
CA GLU A 115 -20.46 40.22 -6.34
C GLU A 115 -20.99 38.76 -6.37
N TYR A 116 -22.25 38.49 -6.01
CA TYR A 116 -22.75 37.11 -5.89
C TYR A 116 -22.60 36.28 -7.19
N GLU A 117 -22.77 36.89 -8.37
CA GLU A 117 -22.58 36.21 -9.67
C GLU A 117 -21.12 35.84 -9.95
N LYS A 118 -20.18 36.61 -9.41
CA LYS A 118 -18.74 36.32 -9.50
C LYS A 118 -18.40 35.13 -8.61
N HIS A 119 -18.95 35.08 -7.40
CA HIS A 119 -18.83 33.92 -6.51
C HIS A 119 -19.43 32.64 -7.11
N ASP A 120 -20.55 32.73 -7.82
CA ASP A 120 -21.16 31.58 -8.51
C ASP A 120 -20.22 30.96 -9.57
N LYS A 121 -19.53 31.80 -10.35
CA LYS A 121 -18.52 31.35 -11.34
C LYS A 121 -17.26 30.80 -10.70
N ILE A 122 -16.77 31.42 -9.62
CA ILE A 122 -15.61 30.93 -8.87
C ILE A 122 -15.94 29.58 -8.25
N CYS A 123 -17.15 29.43 -7.71
CA CYS A 123 -17.64 28.19 -7.13
C CYS A 123 -17.68 27.05 -8.16
N ASP A 124 -18.18 27.30 -9.38
CA ASP A 124 -18.10 26.32 -10.48
C ASP A 124 -16.65 25.89 -10.75
N ARG A 125 -15.72 26.84 -10.82
CA ARG A 125 -14.29 26.54 -11.04
C ARG A 125 -13.71 25.68 -9.91
N ARG A 126 -13.95 26.07 -8.66
CA ARG A 126 -13.49 25.35 -7.45
C ARG A 126 -14.06 23.95 -7.37
N TYR A 127 -15.32 23.77 -7.75
CA TYR A 127 -15.95 22.45 -7.82
C TYR A 127 -15.24 21.54 -8.84
N PHE A 128 -14.93 22.04 -10.04
CA PHE A 128 -14.19 21.27 -11.04
C PHE A 128 -12.75 20.95 -10.62
N GLU A 129 -12.05 21.91 -10.01
CA GLU A 129 -10.71 21.70 -9.42
C GLU A 129 -10.76 20.57 -8.38
N LEU A 130 -11.67 20.66 -7.40
CA LEU A 130 -11.86 19.65 -6.36
C LEU A 130 -12.12 18.24 -6.92
N LEU A 131 -12.99 18.12 -7.94
CA LEU A 131 -13.26 16.83 -8.56
C LEU A 131 -12.05 16.24 -9.28
N ASN A 132 -11.28 17.09 -9.97
CA ASN A 132 -10.10 16.65 -10.69
C ASN A 132 -8.97 16.21 -9.73
N ASP A 133 -8.75 16.98 -8.67
CA ASP A 133 -7.73 16.67 -7.67
C ASP A 133 -8.10 15.41 -6.88
N THR A 134 -9.38 15.25 -6.52
CA THR A 134 -9.89 14.00 -5.94
C THR A 134 -9.68 12.81 -6.85
N LYS A 135 -9.90 12.96 -8.16
CA LYS A 135 -9.67 11.89 -9.14
C LYS A 135 -8.20 11.48 -9.19
N ILE A 136 -7.28 12.44 -9.24
CA ILE A 136 -5.82 12.18 -9.23
C ILE A 136 -5.43 11.46 -7.94
N TYR A 137 -5.97 11.90 -6.79
CA TYR A 137 -5.72 11.29 -5.51
C TYR A 137 -6.21 9.84 -5.42
N ILE A 138 -7.42 9.54 -5.92
CA ILE A 138 -7.94 8.17 -6.00
C ILE A 138 -7.00 7.29 -6.82
N PHE A 139 -6.49 7.79 -7.96
CA PHE A 139 -5.49 7.05 -8.76
C PHE A 139 -4.21 6.77 -7.99
N PHE A 140 -3.71 7.77 -7.25
CA PHE A 140 -2.53 7.61 -6.40
C PHE A 140 -2.75 6.56 -5.30
N LEU A 141 -3.92 6.55 -4.65
CA LEU A 141 -4.28 5.54 -3.65
C LEU A 141 -4.38 4.12 -4.23
N ILE A 142 -4.94 3.97 -5.43
CA ILE A 142 -4.98 2.67 -6.12
C ILE A 142 -3.56 2.16 -6.39
N ALA A 143 -2.65 3.04 -6.82
CA ALA A 143 -1.25 2.67 -7.05
C ALA A 143 -0.55 2.22 -5.75
N ILE A 144 -0.78 2.93 -4.63
CA ILE A 144 -0.25 2.54 -3.32
C ILE A 144 -0.79 1.18 -2.89
N PHE A 145 -2.11 0.97 -3.04
CA PHE A 145 -2.75 -0.30 -2.70
C PHE A 145 -2.24 -1.44 -3.58
N PHE A 146 -1.96 -1.19 -4.87
CA PHE A 146 -1.38 -2.17 -5.77
C PHE A 146 0.02 -2.60 -5.33
N SER A 147 0.89 -1.63 -5.00
CA SER A 147 2.23 -1.89 -4.47
C SER A 147 2.19 -2.68 -3.16
N PHE A 148 1.26 -2.34 -2.25
CA PHE A 148 1.05 -3.10 -1.02
C PHE A 148 0.56 -4.52 -1.27
N GLY A 149 -0.38 -4.67 -2.22
CA GLY A 149 -0.93 -5.96 -2.59
C GLY A 149 0.12 -6.96 -3.05
N ILE A 150 1.12 -6.50 -3.79
CA ILE A 150 2.28 -7.32 -4.18
C ILE A 150 3.06 -7.79 -2.95
N LEU A 151 3.29 -6.90 -1.98
CA LEU A 151 3.97 -7.24 -0.73
C LEU A 151 3.17 -8.27 0.08
N LEU A 152 1.85 -8.09 0.19
CA LEU A 152 0.95 -9.04 0.85
C LEU A 152 1.02 -10.43 0.19
N VAL A 153 0.94 -10.51 -1.14
CA VAL A 153 1.02 -11.80 -1.85
C VAL A 153 2.35 -12.51 -1.62
N ARG A 154 3.45 -11.76 -1.48
CA ARG A 154 4.79 -12.33 -1.31
C ARG A 154 5.08 -12.78 0.11
N HIS A 155 4.71 -11.98 1.11
CA HIS A 155 5.12 -12.19 2.50
C HIS A 155 4.02 -12.77 3.38
N GLU A 156 2.74 -12.54 3.08
CA GLU A 156 1.64 -13.05 3.89
C GLU A 156 1.20 -14.44 3.43
N THR A 157 1.19 -15.39 4.36
CA THR A 157 0.72 -16.76 4.10
C THR A 157 -0.79 -16.91 4.34
N GLY A 158 -1.40 -15.96 5.05
CA GLY A 158 -2.80 -15.94 5.50
C GLY A 158 -3.86 -15.61 4.44
N TRP A 159 -5.05 -15.23 4.92
CA TRP A 159 -6.20 -14.89 4.06
C TRP A 159 -6.08 -13.48 3.45
N GLU A 160 -5.20 -12.67 4.02
CA GLU A 160 -4.90 -11.29 3.64
C GLU A 160 -4.48 -11.17 2.18
N LYS A 161 -3.74 -12.15 1.63
CA LYS A 161 -3.36 -12.19 0.21
C LYS A 161 -4.57 -12.25 -0.74
N TYR A 162 -5.68 -12.86 -0.31
CA TYR A 162 -6.90 -12.95 -1.12
C TYR A 162 -7.64 -11.62 -1.19
N VAL A 163 -7.46 -10.72 -0.21
CA VAL A 163 -8.04 -9.37 -0.24
C VAL A 163 -7.54 -8.62 -1.49
N PHE A 164 -6.25 -8.74 -1.80
CA PHE A 164 -5.69 -8.14 -3.00
C PHE A 164 -6.27 -8.73 -4.29
N TYR A 165 -6.39 -10.06 -4.38
CA TYR A 165 -6.99 -10.71 -5.55
C TYR A 165 -8.46 -10.32 -5.76
N ILE A 166 -9.24 -10.24 -4.67
CA ILE A 166 -10.64 -9.81 -4.71
C ILE A 166 -10.71 -8.36 -5.20
N PHE A 167 -9.86 -7.47 -4.68
CA PHE A 167 -9.82 -6.08 -5.11
C PHE A 167 -9.51 -5.95 -6.61
N MET A 168 -8.50 -6.67 -7.11
CA MET A 168 -8.15 -6.69 -8.54
C MET A 168 -9.29 -7.26 -9.41
N ALA A 169 -9.97 -8.29 -8.93
CA ALA A 169 -11.13 -8.87 -9.63
C ALA A 169 -12.29 -7.87 -9.72
N VAL A 170 -12.55 -7.09 -8.67
CA VAL A 170 -13.58 -6.04 -8.67
C VAL A 170 -13.23 -4.93 -9.66
N LEU A 171 -11.99 -4.44 -9.66
CA LEU A 171 -11.56 -3.41 -10.63
C LEU A 171 -11.70 -3.92 -12.07
N PHE A 172 -11.29 -5.15 -12.33
CA PHE A 172 -11.42 -5.77 -13.65
C PHE A 172 -12.89 -5.91 -14.08
N ALA A 173 -13.79 -6.31 -13.16
CA ALA A 173 -15.22 -6.40 -13.43
C ALA A 173 -15.86 -5.04 -13.75
N LEU A 174 -15.42 -3.96 -13.10
CA LEU A 174 -15.89 -2.60 -13.38
C LEU A 174 -15.48 -2.13 -14.79
N GLU A 175 -14.24 -2.38 -15.20
CA GLU A 175 -13.75 -2.09 -16.56
C GLU A 175 -14.49 -2.91 -17.63
N LEU A 176 -14.74 -4.20 -17.36
CA LEU A 176 -15.57 -5.04 -18.25
C LEU A 176 -17.00 -4.53 -18.38
N LYS A 177 -17.61 -4.06 -17.28
CA LYS A 177 -18.95 -3.47 -17.32
C LYS A 177 -19.00 -2.21 -18.17
N ASP A 178 -18.03 -1.29 -18.01
CA ASP A 178 -17.95 -0.08 -18.84
C ASP A 178 -17.75 -0.43 -20.32
N LEU A 179 -16.90 -1.41 -20.62
CA LEU A 179 -16.68 -1.92 -21.98
C LEU A 179 -17.98 -2.49 -22.59
N CYS A 180 -18.67 -3.39 -21.89
CA CYS A 180 -19.93 -3.96 -22.35
C CYS A 180 -21.02 -2.89 -22.55
N GLY A 181 -21.10 -1.91 -21.64
CA GLY A 181 -22.04 -0.80 -21.75
C GLY A 181 -21.85 0.03 -23.02
N ARG A 182 -20.59 0.34 -23.37
CA ARG A 182 -20.27 1.14 -24.58
C ARG A 182 -20.45 0.35 -25.88
N ILE A 183 -20.11 -0.94 -25.89
CA ILE A 183 -20.30 -1.81 -27.07
C ILE A 183 -21.80 -1.99 -27.39
N ASN A 184 -22.67 -2.04 -26.38
CA ASN A 184 -24.11 -2.19 -26.62
C ASN A 184 -24.76 -0.97 -27.29
N ILE A 185 -24.12 0.20 -27.23
CA ILE A 185 -24.63 1.46 -27.78
C ILE A 185 -24.04 1.75 -29.17
N LEU A 186 -22.79 1.34 -29.41
CA LEU A 186 -22.04 1.64 -30.64
C LEU A 186 -22.09 0.46 -31.61
N LYS A 187 -22.28 0.71 -32.92
CA LYS A 187 -22.28 -0.32 -33.97
C LYS A 187 -21.20 -0.07 -35.01
N GLY A 188 -20.60 -1.14 -35.54
CA GLY A 188 -19.62 -1.05 -36.63
C GLY A 188 -18.25 -0.53 -36.18
N LYS A 189 -17.68 0.40 -36.95
CA LYS A 189 -16.28 0.85 -36.79
C LYS A 189 -16.02 1.56 -35.44
N GLU A 190 -17.01 2.29 -34.92
CA GLU A 190 -16.92 2.98 -33.62
C GLU A 190 -16.85 2.00 -32.43
N ALA A 191 -17.50 0.84 -32.53
CA ALA A 191 -17.41 -0.20 -31.50
C ALA A 191 -16.00 -0.82 -31.46
N ILE A 192 -15.40 -1.04 -32.64
CA ILE A 192 -14.04 -1.57 -32.76
C ILE A 192 -13.02 -0.57 -32.20
N GLU A 193 -13.15 0.72 -32.54
CA GLU A 193 -12.28 1.77 -32.00
C GLU A 193 -12.40 1.90 -30.48
N THR A 194 -13.60 1.72 -29.93
CA THR A 194 -13.85 1.72 -28.48
C THR A 194 -13.17 0.53 -27.81
N VAL A 195 -13.30 -0.68 -28.35
CA VAL A 195 -12.63 -1.90 -27.85
C VAL A 195 -11.12 -1.73 -27.88
N VAL A 196 -10.57 -1.22 -28.98
CA VAL A 196 -9.13 -0.95 -29.10
C VAL A 196 -8.67 0.10 -28.08
N SER A 197 -9.46 1.14 -27.82
CA SER A 197 -9.12 2.18 -26.83
C SER A 197 -9.09 1.64 -25.40
N VAL A 198 -9.99 0.72 -25.06
CA VAL A 198 -10.03 0.07 -23.74
C VAL A 198 -8.91 -0.95 -23.63
N GLY A 199 -8.67 -1.74 -24.67
CA GLY A 199 -7.54 -2.67 -24.74
C GLY A 199 -6.19 -1.96 -24.53
N LYS A 200 -5.99 -0.80 -25.17
CA LYS A 200 -4.79 0.04 -24.94
C LYS A 200 -4.67 0.49 -23.49
N ARG A 201 -5.76 0.91 -22.86
CA ARG A 201 -5.77 1.30 -21.44
C ARG A 201 -5.38 0.13 -20.55
N ILE A 202 -5.98 -1.05 -20.75
CA ILE A 202 -5.65 -2.27 -19.99
C ILE A 202 -4.16 -2.63 -20.15
N ILE A 203 -3.62 -2.54 -21.37
CA ILE A 203 -2.19 -2.78 -21.62
C ILE A 203 -1.32 -1.77 -20.87
N CYS A 204 -1.66 -0.47 -20.90
CA CYS A 204 -0.93 0.55 -20.14
C CYS A 204 -0.96 0.27 -18.63
N TRP A 205 -2.12 -0.09 -18.07
CA TRP A 205 -2.25 -0.50 -16.68
C TRP A 205 -1.39 -1.73 -16.36
N GLY A 206 -1.37 -2.72 -17.27
CA GLY A 206 -0.51 -3.90 -17.14
C GLY A 206 0.98 -3.55 -17.12
N ILE A 207 1.43 -2.63 -17.99
CA ILE A 207 2.83 -2.17 -18.00
C ILE A 207 3.17 -1.45 -16.69
N ILE A 208 2.30 -0.55 -16.21
CA ILE A 208 2.50 0.13 -14.92
C ILE A 208 2.60 -0.88 -13.78
N ALA A 209 1.71 -1.88 -13.76
CA ALA A 209 1.74 -2.96 -12.78
C ALA A 209 3.05 -3.76 -12.81
N ILE A 210 3.56 -4.08 -14.00
CA ILE A 210 4.85 -4.78 -14.17
C ILE A 210 6.02 -3.92 -13.67
N ILE A 211 6.02 -2.62 -13.96
CA ILE A 211 7.06 -1.69 -13.48
C ILE A 211 7.02 -1.63 -11.95
N LEU A 212 5.84 -1.46 -11.35
CA LEU A 212 5.67 -1.45 -9.90
C LEU A 212 6.14 -2.77 -9.28
N TYR A 213 5.80 -3.91 -9.90
CA TYR A 213 6.28 -5.22 -9.47
C TYR A 213 7.81 -5.35 -9.54
N TYR A 214 8.43 -4.86 -10.62
CA TYR A 214 9.88 -4.88 -10.77
C TYR A 214 10.59 -3.98 -9.75
N ILE A 215 10.02 -2.80 -9.46
CA ILE A 215 10.51 -1.92 -8.39
C ILE A 215 10.47 -2.67 -7.04
N VAL A 216 9.35 -3.31 -6.70
CA VAL A 216 9.24 -4.11 -5.46
C VAL A 216 10.26 -5.26 -5.44
N LEU A 217 10.47 -5.95 -6.56
CA LEU A 217 11.47 -7.02 -6.67
C LEU A 217 12.91 -6.53 -6.45
N LEU A 218 13.30 -5.42 -7.07
CA LEU A 218 14.65 -4.85 -6.92
C LEU A 218 14.97 -4.53 -5.46
N PHE A 219 14.00 -3.98 -4.74
CA PHE A 219 14.16 -3.69 -3.32
C PHE A 219 14.04 -4.93 -2.41
N SER A 220 13.42 -6.02 -2.89
CA SER A 220 13.37 -7.31 -2.16
C SER A 220 14.71 -8.04 -2.16
N LEU A 221 15.45 -7.95 -3.28
CA LEU A 221 16.73 -8.65 -3.48
C LEU A 221 17.89 -8.04 -2.67
N ASN A 222 17.70 -6.86 -2.07
CA ASN A 222 18.76 -6.15 -1.36
C ASN A 222 18.85 -6.50 0.14
N ASN A 223 18.05 -7.45 0.61
CA ASN A 223 18.15 -8.01 1.95
C ASN A 223 18.94 -9.32 1.87
N ALA A 224 20.26 -9.23 1.65
CA ALA A 224 21.14 -10.38 1.74
C ALA A 224 21.18 -10.85 3.20
N ALA A 225 20.36 -11.83 3.53
CA ALA A 225 20.47 -12.50 4.79
C ALA A 225 21.64 -13.50 4.74
N ALA A 226 22.46 -13.49 5.77
CA ALA A 226 23.61 -14.36 5.86
C ALA A 226 23.59 -15.04 7.22
N ALA A 227 23.91 -16.33 7.26
CA ALA A 227 23.94 -17.11 8.48
C ALA A 227 25.28 -17.80 8.65
N ASN A 228 25.73 -17.87 9.91
CA ASN A 228 26.94 -18.55 10.34
C ASN A 228 26.58 -19.71 11.26
N VAL A 229 27.22 -20.84 11.05
CA VAL A 229 27.22 -21.97 11.99
C VAL A 229 28.66 -22.25 12.39
N SER A 230 29.01 -21.93 13.64
CA SER A 230 30.30 -22.27 14.24
C SER A 230 30.19 -23.53 15.09
N CYS A 231 31.14 -24.43 14.90
CA CYS A 231 31.20 -25.73 15.57
C CYS A 231 32.49 -25.81 16.37
N HIS A 232 32.39 -26.13 17.65
CA HIS A 232 33.50 -26.16 18.60
C HIS A 232 33.81 -27.59 19.06
N GLU A 233 35.08 -27.86 19.37
CA GLU A 233 35.54 -29.21 19.75
C GLU A 233 34.92 -29.76 21.04
N ASP A 234 34.38 -28.88 21.88
CA ASP A 234 33.65 -29.22 23.10
C ASP A 234 32.21 -29.69 22.85
N GLY A 235 31.76 -29.69 21.60
CA GLY A 235 30.42 -30.09 21.20
C GLY A 235 29.43 -28.92 21.12
N THR A 236 29.88 -27.69 21.38
CA THR A 236 29.05 -26.51 21.21
C THR A 236 28.87 -26.19 19.73
N VAL A 237 27.62 -26.08 19.29
CA VAL A 237 27.24 -25.60 17.95
C VAL A 237 26.51 -24.29 18.13
N GLU A 238 27.07 -23.21 17.59
CA GLU A 238 26.47 -21.89 17.62
C GLU A 238 25.97 -21.51 16.23
N ILE A 239 24.75 -20.98 16.18
CA ILE A 239 24.06 -20.60 14.96
C ILE A 239 23.66 -19.14 15.12
N SER A 240 24.15 -18.27 14.24
CA SER A 240 23.85 -16.84 14.31
C SER A 240 23.55 -16.27 12.93
N ASN A 241 22.81 -15.17 12.90
CA ASN A 241 22.79 -14.33 11.70
C ASN A 241 24.07 -13.48 11.61
N ILE A 242 24.52 -13.27 10.38
CA ILE A 242 25.63 -12.40 10.00
C ILE A 242 25.10 -11.01 9.59
N SER A 243 23.83 -10.93 9.15
CA SER A 243 23.20 -9.67 8.71
C SER A 243 21.80 -9.48 9.32
N SER A 244 21.19 -8.32 9.07
CA SER A 244 19.91 -7.85 9.61
C SER A 244 18.66 -8.68 9.27
N GLY A 245 18.84 -9.89 8.73
CA GLY A 245 17.76 -10.85 8.51
C GLY A 245 17.06 -11.23 9.81
N GLY A 246 15.73 -11.07 9.83
CA GLY A 246 14.89 -11.50 10.94
C GLY A 246 14.93 -13.02 11.15
N TYR A 247 14.57 -13.46 12.35
CA TYR A 247 14.42 -14.87 12.70
C TYR A 247 12.94 -15.28 12.54
N ASP A 248 12.65 -16.28 11.71
CA ASP A 248 11.30 -16.87 11.65
C ASP A 248 11.28 -18.25 12.32
N ASN A 249 12.12 -19.17 11.86
CA ASN A 249 12.22 -20.52 12.43
C ASN A 249 13.62 -21.10 12.25
N LEU A 250 14.01 -21.99 13.15
CA LEU A 250 15.24 -22.77 13.09
C LEU A 250 14.91 -24.23 13.35
N GLU A 251 15.29 -25.07 12.40
CA GLU A 251 15.22 -26.51 12.50
C GLU A 251 16.62 -27.10 12.49
N ILE A 252 16.83 -28.12 13.32
CA ILE A 252 18.13 -28.78 13.48
C ILE A 252 17.88 -30.26 13.47
N PHE A 253 18.58 -30.95 12.59
CA PHE A 253 18.52 -32.40 12.42
C PHE A 253 19.92 -32.97 12.60
N ILE A 254 20.01 -34.10 13.28
CA ILE A 254 21.23 -34.90 13.34
C ILE A 254 20.89 -36.30 12.88
N TYR A 255 21.67 -36.79 11.91
CA TYR A 255 21.56 -38.15 11.37
C TYR A 255 22.80 -38.95 11.74
N ASP A 256 22.63 -40.25 11.95
CA ASP A 256 23.73 -41.21 12.07
C ASP A 256 24.32 -41.60 10.70
N GLU A 257 25.36 -42.44 10.70
CA GLU A 257 26.03 -42.93 9.49
C GLU A 257 25.13 -43.79 8.56
N SER A 258 23.97 -44.23 9.04
CA SER A 258 22.96 -44.99 8.28
C SER A 258 21.77 -44.15 7.82
N ASP A 259 21.90 -42.81 7.84
CA ASP A 259 20.82 -41.83 7.58
C ASP A 259 19.64 -41.94 8.59
N GLY A 260 19.85 -42.57 9.73
CA GLY A 260 18.89 -42.63 10.83
C GLY A 260 18.82 -41.30 11.57
N LEU A 261 17.63 -40.70 11.65
CA LEU A 261 17.40 -39.47 12.41
C LEU A 261 17.53 -39.74 13.92
N ILE A 262 18.53 -39.14 14.55
CA ILE A 262 18.80 -39.33 15.99
C ILE A 262 18.39 -38.13 16.85
N TYR A 263 18.30 -36.94 16.25
CA TYR A 263 17.85 -35.73 16.92
C TYR A 263 17.14 -34.82 15.94
N GLU A 264 16.04 -34.24 16.39
CA GLU A 264 15.22 -33.33 15.62
C GLU A 264 14.70 -32.21 16.51
N THR A 265 14.91 -30.98 16.09
CA THR A 265 14.17 -29.83 16.59
C THR A 265 13.45 -29.17 15.41
N LYS A 266 12.11 -29.17 15.44
CA LYS A 266 11.28 -28.59 14.36
C LYS A 266 11.01 -27.10 14.53
N SER A 267 11.24 -26.57 15.72
CA SER A 267 11.12 -25.15 15.96
C SER A 267 11.79 -24.77 17.28
N VAL A 268 12.89 -24.04 17.17
CA VAL A 268 13.50 -23.39 18.33
C VAL A 268 12.61 -22.20 18.73
N LYS A 269 12.17 -22.17 20.00
CA LYS A 269 11.35 -21.06 20.48
C LYS A 269 12.19 -19.77 20.52
N PRO A 270 11.61 -18.60 20.18
CA PRO A 270 12.31 -17.31 20.28
C PRO A 270 12.89 -17.03 21.68
N SER A 271 12.28 -17.57 22.74
CA SER A 271 12.78 -17.46 24.12
C SER A 271 14.15 -18.10 24.37
N ASN A 272 14.58 -18.98 23.47
CA ASN A 272 15.85 -19.70 23.57
C ASN A 272 16.96 -19.03 22.73
N LEU A 273 16.65 -17.90 22.07
CA LEU A 273 17.61 -17.11 21.31
C LEU A 273 18.22 -16.04 22.21
N MET A 274 19.53 -15.86 22.11
CA MET A 274 20.19 -14.67 22.59
C MET A 274 20.06 -13.59 21.52
N THR A 275 19.37 -12.50 21.83
CA THR A 275 19.19 -11.37 20.90
C THR A 275 19.99 -10.17 21.38
N SER A 276 20.74 -9.54 20.50
CA SER A 276 21.32 -8.21 20.73
C SER A 276 20.88 -7.25 19.63
N TYR A 277 20.81 -5.97 19.99
CA TYR A 277 20.50 -4.89 19.07
C TYR A 277 21.73 -4.00 19.01
N GLU A 278 22.31 -3.85 17.83
CA GLU A 278 23.37 -2.86 17.61
C GLU A 278 22.71 -1.57 17.14
N GLU A 279 22.77 -0.52 17.96
CA GLU A 279 22.34 0.82 17.57
C GLU A 279 23.49 1.47 16.78
N ALA A 280 23.28 1.78 15.50
CA ALA A 280 24.25 2.57 14.76
C ALA A 280 24.24 4.01 15.28
N TYR A 281 25.39 4.51 15.73
CA TYR A 281 25.56 5.91 16.12
C TYR A 281 26.14 6.69 14.93
N VAL A 282 25.48 7.78 14.54
CA VAL A 282 26.14 8.79 13.69
C VAL A 282 26.73 9.82 14.63
N GLY A 283 28.06 9.82 14.69
CA GLY A 283 28.85 10.80 15.41
C GLY A 283 30.09 11.19 14.64
N VAL A 284 30.56 12.41 14.87
CA VAL A 284 31.87 12.84 14.38
C VAL A 284 32.93 12.08 15.18
N GLN A 285 33.73 11.25 14.50
CA GLN A 285 34.87 10.57 15.10
C GLN A 285 36.12 11.45 15.01
N GLU A 286 36.80 11.66 16.13
CA GLU A 286 38.15 12.21 16.16
C GLU A 286 39.05 11.18 16.86
N GLY A 287 39.76 10.37 16.07
CA GLY A 287 40.50 9.22 16.59
C GLY A 287 39.61 8.04 16.96
N ALA A 288 39.89 7.37 18.09
CA ALA A 288 39.19 6.15 18.54
C ALA A 288 37.99 6.40 19.47
N GLU A 289 37.67 7.66 19.78
CA GLU A 289 36.54 8.02 20.64
C GLU A 289 35.47 8.82 19.87
N THR A 290 34.21 8.53 20.18
CA THR A 290 33.05 9.19 19.56
C THR A 290 32.63 10.38 20.44
N ILE A 291 32.80 11.61 19.95
CA ILE A 291 32.64 12.85 20.76
C ILE A 291 31.16 13.19 21.00
N THR A 292 30.30 12.94 20.02
CA THR A 292 28.84 13.10 20.11
C THR A 292 28.20 12.15 19.12
N GLY A 293 27.46 11.15 19.61
CA GLY A 293 26.67 10.24 18.79
C GLY A 293 25.20 10.40 19.15
N SER A 294 24.36 10.74 18.18
CA SER A 294 22.92 10.49 18.32
C SER A 294 22.65 9.08 17.79
N PRO A 295 21.91 8.23 18.52
CA PRO A 295 21.51 6.94 17.99
C PRO A 295 20.66 7.17 16.73
N VAL A 296 21.07 6.55 15.62
CA VAL A 296 20.23 6.49 14.43
C VAL A 296 19.18 5.43 14.71
N ILE A 297 17.94 5.87 14.93
CA ILE A 297 16.76 5.04 15.25
C ILE A 297 16.50 3.94 14.19
N ASP A 298 17.18 4.00 13.04
CA ASP A 298 16.87 3.26 11.81
C ASP A 298 17.83 2.13 11.41
N GLN A 299 18.88 1.84 12.18
CA GLN A 299 19.83 0.74 11.90
C GLN A 299 20.04 -0.20 13.10
N THR A 300 18.96 -0.55 13.81
CA THR A 300 19.02 -1.64 14.79
C THR A 300 19.14 -2.97 14.07
N ILE A 301 20.38 -3.46 13.93
CA ILE A 301 20.63 -4.83 13.48
C ILE A 301 20.27 -5.74 14.65
N ALA A 302 19.19 -6.50 14.50
CA ALA A 302 18.81 -7.53 15.45
C ALA A 302 19.67 -8.77 15.18
N TYR A 303 20.74 -8.92 15.95
CA TYR A 303 21.52 -10.15 15.94
C TYR A 303 20.82 -11.17 16.84
N TRP A 304 20.69 -12.39 16.36
CA TRP A 304 20.23 -13.52 17.14
C TRP A 304 21.29 -14.61 17.09
N LYS A 305 21.47 -15.27 18.22
CA LYS A 305 22.39 -16.39 18.39
C LYS A 305 21.66 -17.50 19.13
N TYR A 306 21.72 -18.70 18.57
CA TYR A 306 21.33 -19.93 19.22
C TYR A 306 22.58 -20.74 19.50
N SER A 307 22.66 -21.35 20.68
CA SER A 307 23.74 -22.25 21.05
C SER A 307 23.13 -23.56 21.54
N MET A 308 23.66 -24.67 21.05
CA MET A 308 23.33 -26.00 21.53
C MET A 308 24.58 -26.77 21.88
N ASP A 309 24.46 -27.64 22.87
CA ASP A 309 25.50 -28.51 23.34
C ASP A 309 25.18 -29.95 22.92
N LEU A 310 26.01 -30.52 22.04
CA LEU A 310 25.83 -31.88 21.54
C LEU A 310 25.99 -32.93 22.64
N SER A 311 26.68 -32.63 23.74
CA SER A 311 26.82 -33.56 24.88
C SER A 311 25.49 -33.81 25.60
N GLN A 312 24.55 -32.87 25.50
CA GLN A 312 23.21 -33.00 26.07
C GLN A 312 22.27 -33.84 25.19
N VAL A 313 22.67 -34.13 23.95
CA VAL A 313 21.91 -35.00 23.04
C VAL A 313 22.22 -36.45 23.39
N SER A 314 21.40 -37.03 24.27
CA SER A 314 21.57 -38.41 24.80
C SER A 314 21.73 -39.53 23.76
N ALA A 315 21.36 -39.29 22.50
CA ALA A 315 21.48 -40.25 21.40
C ALA A 315 22.85 -40.23 20.71
N VAL A 316 23.68 -39.20 20.92
CA VAL A 316 25.00 -39.08 20.31
C VAL A 316 26.00 -39.92 21.11
N LYS A 317 26.55 -40.95 20.46
CA LYS A 317 27.62 -41.84 20.97
C LYS A 317 28.85 -41.74 20.09
N SER A 318 29.92 -42.46 20.43
CA SER A 318 31.09 -42.49 19.56
C SER A 318 30.76 -43.07 18.18
N GLY A 319 31.04 -42.28 17.14
CA GLY A 319 30.59 -42.54 15.78
C GLY A 319 30.56 -41.29 14.92
N LYS A 320 30.14 -41.46 13.65
CA LYS A 320 30.02 -40.37 12.67
C LYS A 320 28.57 -39.94 12.51
N TYR A 321 28.37 -38.64 12.34
CA TYR A 321 27.07 -38.01 12.25
C TYR A 321 27.04 -36.89 11.21
N MET A 322 25.82 -36.54 10.80
CA MET A 322 25.53 -35.43 9.91
C MET A 322 24.63 -34.43 10.62
N LEU A 323 25.14 -33.22 10.84
CA LEU A 323 24.36 -32.07 11.29
C LEU A 323 23.74 -31.36 10.08
N GLU A 324 22.44 -31.14 10.10
CA GLU A 324 21.71 -30.31 9.14
C GLU A 324 20.97 -29.20 9.90
N VAL A 325 21.27 -27.96 9.54
CA VAL A 325 20.66 -26.76 10.08
C VAL A 325 19.83 -26.12 8.99
N ILE A 326 18.54 -25.91 9.25
CA ILE A 326 17.60 -25.22 8.36
C ILE A 326 17.12 -23.94 9.02
N ILE A 327 17.44 -22.80 8.42
CA ILE A 327 17.06 -21.48 8.90
C ILE A 327 16.00 -20.94 7.96
N TYR A 328 14.84 -20.58 8.49
CA TYR A 328 13.75 -19.97 7.73
C TYR A 328 13.77 -18.46 7.93
N GLN A 329 13.69 -17.73 6.82
CA GLN A 329 13.55 -16.29 6.80
C GLN A 329 12.58 -15.87 5.69
N GLY A 330 11.37 -15.47 6.06
CA GLY A 330 10.24 -15.26 5.18
C GLY A 330 9.93 -16.51 4.36
N THR A 331 10.00 -16.37 3.04
CA THR A 331 9.76 -17.45 2.08
C THR A 331 11.02 -18.26 1.74
N GLU A 332 12.18 -17.85 2.24
CA GLU A 332 13.46 -18.44 1.88
C GLU A 332 13.99 -19.32 3.02
N LYS A 333 14.79 -20.34 2.65
CA LYS A 333 15.44 -21.22 3.62
C LYS A 333 16.91 -21.41 3.31
N ILE A 334 17.74 -21.27 4.34
CA ILE A 334 19.15 -21.67 4.31
C ILE A 334 19.24 -23.08 4.85
N ILE A 335 19.88 -23.96 4.08
CA ILE A 335 20.26 -25.30 4.53
C ILE A 335 21.79 -25.34 4.58
N LEU A 336 22.31 -25.65 5.77
CA LEU A 336 23.72 -25.84 6.07
C LEU A 336 23.91 -27.27 6.58
N LYS A 337 24.92 -27.97 6.05
CA LYS A 337 25.22 -29.36 6.45
C LYS A 337 26.67 -29.49 6.87
N ASN A 338 26.93 -30.16 7.99
CA ASN A 338 28.28 -30.40 8.51
C ASN A 338 28.43 -31.81 9.06
N GLN A 339 29.48 -32.52 8.62
CA GLN A 339 29.78 -33.85 9.15
C GLN A 339 30.58 -33.69 10.44
N PHE A 340 30.34 -34.55 11.43
CA PHE A 340 31.14 -34.59 12.63
C PHE A 340 31.31 -36.00 13.18
N THR A 341 32.39 -36.22 13.92
CA THR A 341 32.67 -37.49 14.61
C THR A 341 32.80 -37.23 16.10
N GLU A 342 32.20 -38.09 16.92
CA GLU A 342 32.41 -38.10 18.38
C GLU A 342 33.45 -39.17 18.74
N GLU A 343 34.56 -38.75 19.33
CA GLU A 343 35.62 -39.63 19.82
C GLU A 343 36.05 -39.23 21.23
N ASN A 344 35.76 -40.08 22.22
CA ASN A 344 36.21 -39.94 23.61
C ASN A 344 35.81 -38.61 24.28
N GLY A 345 34.59 -38.15 24.07
CA GLY A 345 34.05 -36.90 24.60
C GLY A 345 34.50 -35.65 23.84
N LYS A 346 35.12 -35.82 22.66
CA LYS A 346 35.51 -34.72 21.76
C LYS A 346 34.77 -34.82 20.44
N TYR A 347 34.40 -33.66 19.90
CA TYR A 347 33.68 -33.54 18.64
C TYR A 347 34.60 -32.99 17.57
N ILE A 348 34.80 -33.75 16.49
CA ILE A 348 35.64 -33.37 15.35
C ILE A 348 34.72 -33.06 14.17
N PHE A 349 34.62 -31.78 13.79
CA PHE A 349 33.79 -31.33 12.67
C PHE A 349 34.59 -31.26 11.37
N ALA A 350 33.94 -31.53 10.25
CA ALA A 350 34.54 -31.39 8.92
C ALA A 350 34.88 -29.93 8.59
N ARG A 351 34.08 -28.99 9.09
CA ARG A 351 34.37 -27.55 9.07
C ARG A 351 34.00 -26.94 10.41
N ASN A 352 34.86 -26.07 10.95
CA ASN A 352 34.56 -25.37 12.20
C ASN A 352 33.63 -24.18 12.00
N GLN A 353 33.46 -23.72 10.76
CA GLN A 353 32.62 -22.59 10.41
C GLN A 353 31.96 -22.82 9.05
N LEU A 354 30.66 -22.55 8.98
CA LEU A 354 29.86 -22.64 7.76
C LEU A 354 29.08 -21.34 7.58
N GLU A 355 29.36 -20.65 6.48
CA GLU A 355 28.67 -19.40 6.14
C GLU A 355 27.90 -19.58 4.83
N LYS A 356 26.71 -19.01 4.77
CA LYS A 356 25.91 -18.96 3.55
C LYS A 356 25.11 -17.65 3.49
N GLU A 357 25.25 -16.97 2.37
CA GLU A 357 24.48 -15.78 2.00
C GLU A 357 23.34 -16.17 1.04
N TYR A 358 22.27 -15.38 1.03
CA TYR A 358 21.17 -15.48 0.05
C TYR A 358 21.49 -14.81 -1.28
#